data_AF-A0A7W9FWU4-F1
#
_entry.id   AF-A0A7W9FWU4-F1
#
_cell.length_a   1.000
_cell.length_b   1.000
_cell.length_c   1.000
_cell.angle_alpha   90.00
_cell.angle_beta   90.00
_cell.angle_gamma   90.00
#
_symmetry.space_group_name_H-M   'P 1'
#
loop_
_entity.id
_entity.type
_entity.pdbx_description
1 polymer ?
#
loop_
_entity_poly.entity_id
_entity_poly.type
_entity_poly.pdbx_seq_one_letter_code
_entity_poly.pdbx_strand_id
1 'polypeptide(L)' 'MADGSAHAVRPRLDGVKAIGDYIGKPERWVYQARERGWSVPIRKRDGLGYYAFPDELDAWLNAPETLPHRPA' A
#
# COMPACT_ATOMS: atom_id res chain seq x y z
N MET A 1 7.30 31.68 17.77
CA MET A 1 7.36 31.70 16.30
C MET A 1 8.60 30.86 15.95
N ALA A 2 8.59 29.69 15.33
CA ALA A 2 7.63 29.06 14.44
C ALA A 2 7.33 27.62 14.88
N ASP A 3 6.06 27.24 14.76
CA ASP A 3 5.60 25.86 14.75
C ASP A 3 6.15 25.21 13.48
N GLY A 4 7.35 24.66 13.55
CA GLY A 4 7.91 23.80 12.53
C GLY A 4 7.28 22.44 12.67
N SER A 5 5.98 22.33 12.41
CA SER A 5 5.29 21.08 12.11
C SER A 5 6.08 20.44 10.98
N ALA A 6 7.06 19.60 11.33
CA ALA A 6 7.63 18.64 10.42
C ALA A 6 6.43 17.81 9.97
N HIS A 7 5.87 18.15 8.80
CA HIS A 7 5.04 17.23 8.07
C HIS A 7 5.86 15.95 8.04
N ALA A 8 5.49 14.99 8.89
CA ALA A 8 6.04 13.66 8.84
C ALA A 8 5.66 13.17 7.45
N VAL A 9 6.57 13.36 6.48
CA VAL A 9 6.43 12.81 5.14
C VAL A 9 6.58 11.32 5.39
N ARG A 10 5.45 10.68 5.73
CA ARG A 10 5.38 9.23 5.83
C ARG A 10 5.95 8.70 4.53
N PRO A 11 7.01 7.88 4.56
CA PRO A 11 7.65 7.41 3.35
C PRO A 11 6.59 6.62 2.58
N ARG A 12 6.09 7.19 1.48
CA ARG A 12 5.12 6.52 0.60
C ARG A 12 5.89 5.67 -0.41
N LEU A 13 5.30 4.55 -0.79
CA LEU A 13 5.82 3.69 -1.85
C LEU A 13 5.25 4.19 -3.17
N ASP A 14 6.11 4.84 -3.97
CA ASP A 14 5.75 5.32 -5.30
C ASP A 14 6.14 4.24 -6.34
N GLY A 15 5.15 3.85 -7.15
CA GLY A 15 5.29 2.84 -8.20
C GLY A 15 4.91 1.43 -7.78
N VAL A 16 4.43 0.65 -8.76
CA VAL A 16 4.06 -0.76 -8.56
C VAL A 16 5.22 -1.62 -8.10
N LYS A 17 6.45 -1.27 -8.48
CA LYS A 17 7.67 -1.95 -8.06
C LYS A 17 7.88 -1.83 -6.55
N ALA A 18 7.90 -0.61 -6.03
CA ALA A 18 8.10 -0.35 -4.61
C ALA A 18 7.01 -0.99 -3.75
N ILE A 19 5.75 -0.92 -4.22
CA ILE A 19 4.61 -1.57 -3.56
C ILE A 19 4.79 -3.10 -3.57
N GLY A 20 5.10 -3.69 -4.72
CA GLY A 20 5.26 -5.13 -4.90
C GLY A 20 6.41 -5.70 -4.07
N ASP A 21 7.57 -5.04 -4.10
CA ASP A 21 8.75 -5.37 -3.29
C ASP A 21 8.39 -5.37 -1.79
N TYR A 22 7.61 -4.39 -1.33
CA TYR A 22 7.20 -4.29 0.08
C TYR A 22 6.27 -5.42 0.54
N ILE A 23 5.28 -5.80 -0.27
CA ILE A 23 4.31 -6.85 0.08
C ILE A 23 4.75 -8.25 -0.37
N GLY A 24 5.93 -8.38 -0.99
CA GLY A 24 6.43 -9.65 -1.54
C GLY A 24 5.59 -10.19 -2.70
N LYS A 25 5.02 -9.32 -3.54
CA LYS A 25 4.22 -9.68 -4.72
C LYS A 25 4.82 -9.10 -6.01
N PRO A 26 4.65 -9.76 -7.16
CA PRO A 26 5.13 -9.23 -8.43
C PRO A 26 4.33 -7.99 -8.84
N GLU A 27 4.95 -7.08 -9.60
CA GLU A 27 4.31 -5.84 -10.10
C GLU A 27 2.98 -6.11 -10.82
N ARG A 28 2.92 -7.20 -11.60
CA ARG A 28 1.71 -7.63 -12.31
C ARG A 28 0.54 -7.87 -11.36
N TRP A 29 0.80 -8.35 -10.15
CA TRP A 29 -0.21 -8.55 -9.12
C TRP A 29 -0.74 -7.21 -8.60
N VAL A 30 0.12 -6.20 -8.44
CA VAL A 30 -0.27 -4.85 -7.98
C VAL A 30 -1.22 -4.18 -8.99
N TYR A 31 -0.94 -4.32 -10.29
CA TYR A 31 -1.86 -3.89 -11.34
C TYR A 31 -3.20 -4.63 -11.25
N GLN A 32 -3.17 -5.96 -11.16
CA GLN A 32 -4.39 -6.76 -11.06
C GLN A 32 -5.21 -6.44 -9.83
N ALA A 33 -4.59 -6.22 -8.67
CA ALA A 33 -5.28 -5.85 -7.44
C ALA A 33 -6.10 -4.57 -7.64
N ARG A 34 -5.60 -3.62 -8.45
CA ARG A 34 -6.32 -2.39 -8.76
C ARG A 34 -7.36 -2.52 -9.86
N GLU A 35 -7.04 -3.24 -10.93
CA GLU A 35 -8.00 -3.48 -12.02
C GLU A 35 -9.17 -4.36 -11.59
N ARG A 36 -8.93 -5.33 -10.70
CA ARG A 36 -9.95 -6.23 -10.15
C ARG A 36 -10.66 -5.66 -8.92
N GLY A 37 -10.29 -4.45 -8.47
CA GLY A 37 -10.93 -3.79 -7.34
C GLY A 37 -10.74 -4.52 -6.00
N TRP A 38 -9.59 -5.14 -5.77
CA TRP A 38 -9.29 -5.77 -4.48
C TRP A 38 -9.13 -4.69 -3.40
N SER A 39 -9.47 -5.02 -2.15
CA SER A 39 -9.42 -4.11 -0.99
C SER A 39 -8.02 -3.70 -0.54
N VAL A 40 -7.00 -3.86 -1.39
CA VAL A 40 -5.62 -3.48 -1.07
C VAL A 40 -5.49 -1.95 -1.10
N PRO A 41 -4.87 -1.31 -0.09
CA PRO A 41 -4.77 0.15 0.03
C PRO A 41 -3.72 0.78 -0.91
N ILE A 42 -3.73 0.33 -2.16
CA ILE A 42 -2.98 0.97 -3.25
C ILE A 42 -3.85 2.11 -3.77
N ARG A 43 -3.23 3.23 -4.17
CA ARG A 43 -3.88 4.39 -4.80
C ARG A 43 -3.31 4.61 -6.19
N LYS A 44 -4.05 5.28 -7.06
CA LYS A 44 -3.59 5.70 -8.40
C LYS A 44 -3.79 7.21 -8.51
N ARG A 45 -2.78 7.93 -8.99
CA ARG A 45 -2.87 9.37 -9.27
C ARG A 45 -2.32 9.65 -10.65
N ASP A 46 -3.06 10.44 -11.43
CA ASP A 46 -2.63 10.88 -12.75
C ASP A 46 -1.30 11.65 -12.67
N GLY A 47 -0.35 11.30 -13.55
CA GLY A 47 1.01 11.83 -13.56
C GLY A 47 2.00 11.20 -12.55
N LEU A 48 1.52 10.55 -11.48
CA LEU A 48 2.37 9.89 -10.47
C LEU A 48 2.38 8.36 -10.62
N GLY A 49 1.31 7.78 -11.17
CA GLY A 49 1.12 6.34 -11.27
C GLY A 49 0.49 5.74 -10.01
N TYR A 50 0.87 4.51 -9.68
CA TYR A 50 0.39 3.81 -8.48
C TYR A 50 1.25 4.16 -7.28
N TYR A 51 0.64 4.37 -6.13
CA TYR A 51 1.35 4.63 -4.88
C TYR A 51 0.59 4.02 -3.70
N ALA A 52 1.28 3.70 -2.62
CA ALA A 52 0.67 3.20 -1.39
C ALA A 52 1.43 3.68 -0.16
N PHE A 53 0.79 3.63 1.01
CA PHE A 53 1.48 3.93 2.27
C PHE A 53 1.84 2.63 2.98
N PRO A 54 3.11 2.47 3.43
CA PRO A 54 3.54 1.31 4.20
C PRO A 54 2.64 1.03 5.40
N ASP A 55 2.26 2.05 6.19
CA ASP A 55 1.39 1.87 7.36
C ASP A 55 0.04 1.22 7.00
N GLU A 56 -0.57 1.61 5.87
CA GLU A 56 -1.86 1.04 5.44
C GLU A 56 -1.67 -0.36 4.86
N LEU A 57 -0.59 -0.59 4.10
CA LEU A 57 -0.27 -1.92 3.59
C LEU A 57 0.03 -2.89 4.74
N ASP A 58 0.79 -2.46 5.75
CA ASP A 58 1.09 -3.24 6.94
C ASP A 58 -0.19 -3.55 7.72
N ALA A 59 -1.05 -2.55 7.94
CA ALA A 59 -2.35 -2.76 8.57
C ALA A 59 -3.22 -3.76 7.78
N TRP A 60 -3.20 -3.69 6.45
CA TRP A 60 -3.92 -4.63 5.58
C TRP A 60 -3.32 -6.05 5.62
N LEU A 61 -1.99 -6.18 5.64
CA LEU A 61 -1.29 -7.47 5.78
C LEU A 61 -1.55 -8.14 7.14
N ASN A 62 -1.69 -7.33 8.19
CA ASN A 62 -1.99 -7.78 9.55
C ASN A 62 -3.50 -7.87 9.85
N ALA A 63 -4.36 -7.46 8.90
CA ALA A 63 -5.79 -7.46 9.12
C ALA A 63 -6.34 -8.91 9.20
N PRO A 64 -7.21 -9.22 10.17
CA PRO A 64 -7.78 -10.56 10.33
C PRO A 64 -8.62 -11.03 9.13
N GLU A 65 -9.10 -10.10 8.30
CA GLU A 65 -9.84 -10.39 7.07
C GLU A 65 -8.98 -10.84 5.88
N THR A 66 -7.65 -10.60 5.92
CA THR A 66 -6.70 -11.01 4.89
C THR A 66 -5.90 -12.25 5.28
N LEU A 67 -6.00 -12.67 6.55
CA LEU A 67 -5.41 -13.89 7.05
C LEU A 67 -6.23 -15.11 6.59
N PRO A 68 -5.63 -16.12 5.92
CA PRO A 68 -6.30 -17.36 5.63
C PRO A 68 -6.66 -18.04 6.95
N HIS A 69 -7.95 -18.04 7.30
CA HIS A 69 -8.58 -18.70 8.45
C HIS A 69 -7.60 -19.42 9.39
N ARG A 70 -7.21 -18.79 10.50
CA ARG A 70 -6.68 -19.55 11.63
C ARG A 70 -7.87 -20.24 12.29
N PRO A 71 -7.97 -21.58 12.30
CA PRO A 71 -9.04 -22.25 13.04
C PRO A 71 -8.86 -21.95 14.53
N ALA A 72 -9.97 -21.66 15.21
CA ALA A 72 -10.07 -21.74 16.66
C ALA A 72 -10.16 -23.21 17.09
#